data_AF-A0AAD8ACL2-F1
#
_entry.id   AF-A0AAD8ACL2-F1
#
_cell.length_a   1.000
_cell.length_b   1.000
_cell.length_c   1.000
_cell.angle_alpha   90.00
_cell.angle_beta   90.00
_cell.angle_gamma   90.00
#
_symmetry.space_group_name_H-M   'P 1'
#
loop_
_entity.id
_entity.type
_entity.pdbx_description
1 polymer ?
#
loop_
_entity_poly.entity_id
_entity_poly.type
_entity_poly.pdbx_seq_one_letter_code
_entity_poly.pdbx_strand_id
1 'polypeptide(L)' 'MSALVPGAPHDSSKTEERQKLLSDLLEAVKQCQIRFGGRAELATESHPRIAVLCNRIEAVLCHGLRSKPLLSKNSSAFR' A
#
# COMPACT_ATOMS: atom_id res chain seq x y z
N MET A 1 16.64 33.82 0.46
CA MET A 1 17.41 33.02 1.44
C MET A 1 16.87 31.60 1.39
N SER A 2 17.45 30.74 0.55
CA SER A 2 17.08 29.33 0.48
C SER A 2 18.22 28.53 1.08
N ALA A 3 17.95 27.85 2.20
CA ALA A 3 18.91 26.99 2.85
C ALA A 3 19.14 25.75 1.98
N LEU A 4 20.34 25.62 1.43
CA LEU A 4 20.85 24.34 0.92
C LEU A 4 21.08 23.42 2.12
N VAL A 5 20.18 22.46 2.33
CA VAL A 5 20.44 21.33 3.24
C VAL A 5 21.26 20.30 2.45
N PRO A 6 22.48 19.96 2.89
CA PRO A 6 23.30 18.95 2.23
C PRO A 6 22.91 17.54 2.70
N GLY A 7 22.62 16.67 1.73
CA GLY A 7 22.83 15.23 1.82
C GLY A 7 21.96 14.42 2.79
N ALA A 8 20.79 13.98 2.32
CA ALA A 8 20.17 12.74 2.81
C ALA A 8 20.41 11.63 1.76
N PRO A 9 20.69 10.37 2.18
CA PRO A 9 20.86 9.26 1.26
C PRO A 9 19.62 9.11 0.36
N HIS A 10 19.85 8.86 -0.91
CA HIS A 10 18.88 8.86 -2.00
C HIS A 10 17.77 7.80 -1.77
N ASP A 11 16.68 8.18 -1.10
CA ASP A 11 15.45 7.38 -0.87
C ASP A 11 14.43 7.58 -2.02
N SER A 12 14.92 7.98 -3.20
CA SER A 12 14.11 8.27 -4.40
C SER A 12 13.32 7.06 -4.85
N SER A 13 13.92 5.87 -4.79
CA SER A 13 13.26 4.62 -5.20
C SER A 13 12.05 4.28 -4.33
N LYS A 14 12.14 4.39 -2.99
CA LYS A 14 10.98 4.14 -2.12
C LYS A 14 9.90 5.20 -2.31
N THR A 15 10.30 6.43 -2.62
CA THR A 15 9.36 7.52 -2.92
C THR A 15 8.63 7.23 -4.24
N GLU A 16 9.34 6.80 -5.28
CA GLU A 16 8.79 6.41 -6.58
C GLU A 16 7.87 5.19 -6.48
N GLU A 17 8.30 4.14 -5.75
CA GLU A 17 7.51 2.94 -5.47
C GLU A 17 6.22 3.29 -4.72
N ARG A 18 6.31 4.14 -3.68
CA ARG A 18 5.14 4.65 -2.98
C ARG A 18 4.20 5.41 -3.92
N GLN A 19 4.73 6.29 -4.77
CA GLN A 19 3.89 7.05 -5.71
C GLN A 19 3.21 6.13 -6.73
N LYS A 20 3.91 5.10 -7.20
CA LYS A 20 3.34 4.08 -8.08
C LYS A 20 2.20 3.31 -7.39
N LEU A 21 2.43 2.83 -6.16
CA LEU A 21 1.41 2.10 -5.39
C LEU A 21 0.15 2.95 -5.16
N LEU A 22 0.31 4.23 -4.84
CA LEU A 22 -0.81 5.15 -4.67
C LEU A 22 -1.53 5.44 -5.99
N SER A 23 -0.80 5.56 -7.10
CA SER A 23 -1.40 5.76 -8.44
C SER A 23 -2.22 4.54 -8.87
N ASP A 24 -1.67 3.34 -8.65
CA ASP A 24 -2.35 2.08 -8.96
C ASP A 24 -3.61 1.88 -8.11
N LEU A 25 -3.56 2.25 -6.82
CA LEU A 25 -4.73 2.23 -5.94
C LEU A 25 -5.81 3.22 -6.42
N LEU A 26 -5.40 4.45 -6.75
CA LEU A 26 -6.32 5.49 -7.20
C LEU A 26 -7.03 5.11 -8.49
N GLU A 27 -6.33 4.44 -9.43
CA GLU A 27 -6.96 3.92 -10.64
C GLU A 27 -7.98 2.80 -10.33
N ALA A 28 -7.64 1.86 -9.44
CA ALA A 28 -8.58 0.82 -9.03
C ALA A 28 -9.86 1.40 -8.38
N VAL A 29 -9.72 2.45 -7.56
CA VAL A 29 -10.85 3.17 -6.95
C VAL A 29 -11.72 3.83 -8.01
N LYS A 30 -11.12 4.53 -8.99
CA LYS A 30 -11.87 5.14 -10.10
C LYS A 30 -12.68 4.11 -10.88
N GLN A 31 -12.08 2.96 -11.19
CA GLN A 31 -12.78 1.88 -11.90
C GLN A 31 -13.97 1.32 -11.10
N CYS A 32 -13.86 1.27 -9.78
CA CYS A 32 -14.97 0.92 -8.90
C CYS A 32 -16.04 2.02 -8.88
N GLN A 33 -15.64 3.28 -8.77
CA GLN A 33 -16.57 4.42 -8.80
C GLN A 33 -17.32 4.54 -10.12
N ILE A 34 -16.68 4.30 -11.27
CA ILE A 34 -17.36 4.32 -12.58
C ILE A 34 -18.44 3.23 -12.66
N ARG A 35 -18.21 2.08 -12.03
CA ARG A 35 -19.19 0.98 -12.03
C ARG A 35 -20.32 1.18 -11.04
N PHE A 36 -19.97 1.45 -9.79
CA PHE A 36 -20.90 1.38 -8.66
C PHE A 36 -21.32 2.77 -8.19
N GLY A 37 -20.59 3.82 -8.56
CA GLY A 37 -20.92 5.20 -8.22
C GLY A 37 -22.27 5.59 -8.82
N GLY A 38 -23.18 6.03 -7.96
CA GLY A 38 -24.54 6.43 -8.35
C GLY A 38 -25.47 5.27 -8.69
N ARG A 39 -25.07 4.01 -8.48
CA ARG A 39 -25.94 2.84 -8.64
C ARG A 39 -26.37 2.32 -7.28
N ALA A 40 -27.58 1.76 -7.21
CA ALA A 40 -28.06 1.05 -6.02
C ALA A 40 -27.50 -0.39 -5.91
N GLU A 41 -26.65 -0.81 -6.85
CA GLU A 41 -26.02 -2.12 -6.89
C GLU A 41 -24.88 -2.19 -5.87
N LEU A 42 -24.91 -3.21 -5.01
CA LEU A 42 -23.84 -3.44 -4.04
C LEU A 42 -22.59 -3.92 -4.75
N ALA A 43 -21.47 -3.29 -4.42
CA ALA A 43 -20.16 -3.72 -4.85
C ALA A 43 -19.77 -4.96 -4.02
N THR A 44 -20.06 -6.15 -4.54
CA THR A 44 -19.79 -7.45 -3.90
C THR A 44 -18.46 -8.07 -4.35
N GLU A 45 -17.84 -8.87 -3.48
CA GLU A 45 -16.54 -9.53 -3.72
C GLU A 45 -16.48 -10.40 -4.97
N SER A 46 -17.63 -10.84 -5.49
CA SER A 46 -17.73 -11.57 -6.76
C SER A 46 -17.32 -10.74 -7.97
N HIS A 47 -17.36 -9.40 -7.87
CA HIS A 47 -16.97 -8.55 -8.96
C HIS A 47 -15.44 -8.41 -9.00
N PRO A 48 -14.76 -8.74 -10.12
CA PRO A 48 -13.30 -8.76 -10.21
C PRO A 48 -12.61 -7.44 -9.86
N ARG A 49 -13.27 -6.31 -10.14
CA ARG A 49 -12.79 -4.96 -9.76
C ARG A 49 -12.60 -4.79 -8.26
N ILE A 50 -13.42 -5.44 -7.44
CA ILE A 50 -13.34 -5.34 -5.98
C ILE A 50 -12.18 -6.17 -5.46
N ALA A 51 -11.99 -7.37 -6.01
CA ALA A 51 -10.80 -8.17 -5.73
C ALA A 51 -9.50 -7.40 -6.05
N VAL A 52 -9.45 -6.71 -7.20
CA VAL A 52 -8.31 -5.85 -7.57
C VAL A 52 -8.13 -4.70 -6.58
N LEU A 53 -9.21 -4.04 -6.16
CA LEU A 53 -9.16 -2.96 -5.17
C LEU A 53 -8.60 -3.46 -3.83
N CYS A 54 -9.10 -4.59 -3.32
CA CYS A 54 -8.60 -5.22 -2.10
C CYS A 54 -7.10 -5.51 -2.19
N ASN A 55 -6.65 -6.13 -3.30
CA ASN A 55 -5.24 -6.43 -3.52
C ASN A 55 -4.36 -5.17 -3.56
N ARG A 56 -4.86 -4.06 -4.13
CA ARG A 56 -4.11 -2.79 -4.16
C ARG A 56 -4.03 -2.13 -2.78
N ILE A 57 -5.09 -2.19 -2.00
CA ILE A 57 -5.08 -1.71 -0.61
C ILE A 57 -4.08 -2.51 0.21
N GLU A 58 -4.10 -3.84 0.10
CA GLU A 58 -3.15 -4.71 0.78
C GLU A 58 -1.70 -4.37 0.41
N ALA A 59 -1.39 -4.23 -0.88
CA ALA A 59 -0.05 -3.87 -1.35
C ALA A 59 0.44 -2.51 -0.78
N VAL A 60 -0.43 -1.50 -0.74
CA VAL A 60 -0.12 -0.18 -0.16
C VAL A 60 0.16 -0.30 1.34
N LEU A 61 -0.65 -1.06 2.07
CA LEU A 61 -0.49 -1.27 3.51
C LEU A 61 0.79 -2.06 3.80
N CYS A 62 1.05 -3.14 3.06
CA CYS A 62 2.25 -3.97 3.21
C CYS A 62 3.54 -3.18 2.99
N HIS A 63 3.59 -2.24 2.04
CA HIS A 63 4.74 -1.37 1.84
C HIS A 63 5.09 -0.54 3.09
N GLY A 64 4.09 -0.14 3.88
CA GLY A 64 4.28 0.61 5.13
C GLY A 64 4.59 -0.25 6.35
N LEU A 65 4.43 -1.58 6.26
CA LEU A 65 4.68 -2.47 7.39
C LEU A 65 6.17 -2.78 7.49
N ARG A 66 6.72 -2.63 8.69
CA ARG A 66 8.02 -3.21 9.01
C ARG A 66 7.84 -4.73 9.00
N SER A 67 8.57 -5.42 8.14
CA SER A 67 8.74 -6.87 8.19
C SER A 67 9.41 -7.26 9.50
N LYS A 68 8.64 -7.31 10.59
CA LYS A 68 9.10 -7.91 11.84
C LYS A 68 9.14 -9.42 11.58
N PRO A 69 10.30 -10.09 11.65
CA PRO A 69 10.27 -11.52 11.87
C PRO A 69 9.56 -11.71 13.22
N LEU A 70 8.36 -12.30 13.22
CA LEU A 70 7.62 -12.64 14.45
C LEU A 70 8.29 -13.76 15.25
N LEU A 71 9.61 -13.93 15.13
CA LEU A 71 10.37 -14.94 15.83
C LEU A 71 11.86 -14.54 15.91
N SER A 72 12.20 -13.49 16.67
CA SER A 72 13.49 -13.51 17.35
C SER A 72 13.36 -14.53 18.49
N LYS A 73 13.54 -15.80 18.16
CA LYS A 73 13.56 -16.90 19.13
C LYS A 73 14.90 -16.83 19.89
N ASN A 74 15.03 -15.84 20.77
CA ASN A 74 16.02 -15.92 21.85
C ASN A 74 15.49 -16.91 22.90
N SER A 75 15.52 -18.20 22.57
CA SER A 75 15.36 -19.26 23.55
C SER A 75 16.66 -19.40 24.35
N SER A 76 16.85 -18.48 25.29
CA SER A 76 17.89 -18.54 26.32
C SER A 76 17.29 -18.21 27.68
N ALA A 77 16.48 -19.12 28.25
CA ALA A 77 16.20 -19.19 29.69
C ALA A 77 15.24 -20.34 30.02
N PHE A 78 15.76 -21.50 30.43
CA PHE A 78 15.69 -21.98 31.82
C PHE A 78 16.62 -23.18 31.97
N ARG A 79 17.42 -23.16 33.04
CA ARG A 79 18.42 -24.18 33.40
C ARG A 79 17.86 -24.99 34.57
#